data_AF-A0A8C9FLG6-F1
#
_entry.id   AF-A0A8C9FLG6-F1
#
_cell.length_a   1.000
_cell.length_b   1.000
_cell.length_c   1.000
_cell.angle_alpha   90.00
_cell.angle_beta   90.00
_cell.angle_gamma   90.00
#
_symmetry.space_group_name_H-M   'P 1'
#
loop_
_entity.id
_entity.type
_entity.pdbx_description
1 polymer ?
#
loop_
_entity_poly.entity_id
_entity_poly.type
_entity_poly.pdbx_seq_one_letter_code
_entity_poly.pdbx_strand_id
1 'polypeptide(L)'
;MQEAAMWAAALLLLLCPPALAGRFWHITDLHWDPGYEAAVAAGQRCPSGGSEATPGAGPWGSYLCDAPWSLLSSAVLAMRPPPPRHRGCVSSSAASRSRG
;
A
#
# COMPACT_ATOMS: atom_id res chain seq x y z
N MET A 1 -38.06 27.34 13.09
CA MET A 1 -37.37 26.02 13.11
C MET A 1 -36.23 25.91 12.09
N GLN A 2 -36.26 26.60 10.94
CA GLN A 2 -35.23 26.48 9.89
C GLN A 2 -33.93 27.26 10.19
N GLU A 3 -34.01 28.44 10.80
CA GLU A 3 -32.82 29.27 11.12
C GLU A 3 -31.83 28.56 12.05
N ALA A 4 -32.33 27.97 13.14
CA ALA A 4 -31.50 27.27 14.11
C ALA A 4 -30.79 26.04 13.50
N ALA A 5 -31.43 25.37 12.55
CA ALA A 5 -30.83 24.25 11.82
C ALA A 5 -29.71 24.71 10.89
N MET A 6 -29.87 25.87 10.23
CA MET A 6 -28.81 26.45 9.39
C MET A 6 -27.61 26.91 10.22
N TRP A 7 -27.84 27.57 11.35
CA TRP A 7 -26.77 27.96 12.26
C TRP A 7 -26.03 26.76 12.84
N ALA A 8 -26.75 25.71 13.22
CA ALA A 8 -26.14 24.47 13.69
C ALA A 8 -25.32 23.78 12.59
N ALA A 9 -25.81 23.73 11.35
CA ALA A 9 -25.07 23.16 10.22
C ALA A 9 -23.82 23.99 9.86
N ALA A 10 -23.92 25.33 9.91
CA ALA A 10 -22.77 26.21 9.70
C ALA A 10 -21.72 26.06 10.81
N LEU A 11 -22.13 26.00 12.07
CA LEU A 11 -21.22 25.71 13.20
C LEU A 11 -20.55 24.35 13.02
N LEU A 12 -21.31 23.33 12.59
CA LEU A 12 -20.81 21.98 12.39
C LEU A 12 -19.76 21.91 11.26
N LEU A 13 -19.97 22.64 10.15
CA LEU A 13 -18.99 22.75 9.05
C LEU A 13 -17.73 23.52 9.46
N LEU A 14 -17.85 24.53 10.32
CA LEU A 14 -16.72 25.30 10.86
C LEU A 14 -15.89 24.50 11.87
N LEU A 15 -16.53 23.69 12.71
CA LEU A 15 -15.88 22.88 13.75
C LEU A 15 -15.30 21.56 13.19
N CYS A 16 -15.79 21.09 12.04
CA CYS A 16 -15.32 19.88 11.37
C CYS A 16 -15.25 20.10 9.85
N PRO A 17 -14.28 20.89 9.36
CA PRO A 17 -14.07 21.01 7.94
C PRO A 17 -13.73 19.62 7.38
N PRO A 18 -14.39 19.16 6.31
CA PRO A 18 -14.05 17.88 5.72
C PRO A 18 -12.61 17.96 5.23
N ALA A 19 -11.75 17.08 5.75
CA ALA A 19 -10.36 17.00 5.34
C ALA A 19 -10.28 16.48 3.88
N LEU A 20 -10.45 17.37 2.90
CA LEU A 20 -10.24 17.10 1.47
C LEU A 20 -8.74 17.21 1.11
N ALA A 21 -7.88 16.52 1.85
CA ALA A 21 -6.51 16.34 1.41
C ALA A 21 -6.47 15.15 0.44
N GLY A 22 -6.19 15.42 -0.84
CA GLY A 22 -5.91 14.38 -1.83
C GLY A 22 -4.69 13.55 -1.41
N ARG A 23 -4.73 12.23 -1.65
CA ARG A 23 -3.60 11.32 -1.39
C ARG A 23 -3.26 10.63 -2.70
N PHE A 24 -1.98 10.51 -2.99
CA PHE A 24 -1.48 9.77 -4.14
C PHE A 24 -0.38 8.81 -3.69
N TRP A 25 -0.24 7.71 -4.42
CA TRP A 25 0.88 6.78 -4.24
C TRP A 25 1.99 7.16 -5.21
N HIS A 26 3.24 7.04 -4.76
CA HIS A 26 4.41 7.10 -5.62
C HIS A 26 5.14 5.77 -5.49
N ILE A 27 5.32 5.08 -6.61
CA ILE A 27 6.05 3.82 -6.74
C ILE A 27 7.03 3.96 -7.90
N THR A 28 8.22 3.42 -7.75
CA THR A 28 9.32 3.51 -8.72
C THR A 28 10.14 2.22 -8.68
N ASP A 29 11.04 2.04 -9.64
CA ASP A 29 12.06 0.99 -9.65
C ASP A 29 11.49 -0.43 -9.46
N LEU A 30 10.35 -0.72 -10.10
CA LEU A 30 9.67 -2.01 -9.93
C LEU A 30 10.51 -3.19 -10.42
N HIS A 31 11.43 -2.96 -11.38
CA HIS A 31 12.40 -3.93 -11.90
C HIS A 31 11.83 -5.35 -12.04
N TRP A 32 11.12 -5.62 -13.13
CA TRP A 32 10.49 -6.92 -13.34
C TRP A 32 11.46 -7.91 -14.01
N ASP A 33 11.68 -9.07 -13.38
CA ASP A 33 12.38 -10.21 -13.97
C ASP A 33 11.39 -11.27 -14.48
N PRO A 34 11.15 -11.36 -15.81
CA PRO A 34 10.20 -12.33 -16.38
C PRO A 34 10.68 -13.79 -16.30
N GLY A 35 11.97 -14.02 -16.01
CA GLY A 35 12.53 -15.36 -15.89
C GLY A 35 12.67 -15.83 -14.45
N TYR A 36 12.32 -15.01 -13.46
CA TYR A 36 12.49 -15.34 -12.05
C TYR A 36 11.79 -16.64 -11.67
N GLU A 37 10.50 -16.76 -11.97
CA GLU A 37 9.69 -17.90 -11.53
C GLU A 37 10.17 -19.21 -12.17
N ALA A 38 10.53 -19.17 -13.45
CA ALA A 38 11.08 -20.33 -14.15
C ALA A 38 12.45 -20.74 -13.59
N ALA A 39 13.32 -19.76 -13.30
CA ALA A 39 14.62 -20.01 -12.69
C ALA A 39 14.49 -20.64 -11.30
N VAL A 40 13.66 -20.07 -10.43
CA VAL A 40 13.42 -20.60 -9.08
C VAL A 40 12.83 -22.01 -9.13
N ALA A 41 11.86 -22.27 -10.03
CA ALA A 41 11.28 -23.60 -10.20
C ALA A 41 12.32 -24.64 -10.66
N ALA A 42 13.29 -24.22 -11.47
CA ALA A 42 14.40 -25.06 -11.93
C ALA A 42 15.56 -25.15 -10.92
N GLY A 43 15.50 -24.46 -9.78
CA GLY A 43 16.62 -24.35 -8.84
C GLY A 43 17.83 -23.61 -9.43
N GLN A 44 17.59 -22.78 -10.44
CA GLN A 44 18.59 -21.98 -11.15
C GLN A 44 18.63 -20.56 -10.59
N ARG A 45 19.71 -19.83 -10.88
CA ARG A 45 19.82 -18.40 -10.59
C ARG A 45 18.82 -17.61 -11.44
N CYS A 46 18.29 -16.52 -10.89
CA CYS A 46 17.50 -15.58 -11.66
C CYS A 46 18.36 -14.89 -12.74
N PRO A 47 17.80 -14.58 -13.92
CA PRO A 47 18.51 -13.90 -15.00
C PRO A 47 19.14 -12.57 -14.58
N SER A 48 18.44 -11.76 -13.78
CA SER A 48 18.89 -10.44 -13.38
C SER A 48 19.99 -10.43 -12.31
N GLY A 49 20.13 -11.52 -11.53
CA GLY A 49 20.98 -11.57 -10.34
C GLY A 49 22.49 -11.78 -10.55
N GLY A 50 22.99 -11.45 -11.74
CA GLY A 50 24.40 -11.59 -12.06
C GLY A 50 24.92 -13.02 -11.93
N SER A 51 26.20 -13.20 -11.62
CA SER A 51 26.84 -14.53 -11.53
C SER A 51 26.64 -15.23 -10.17
N GLU A 52 25.96 -14.61 -9.21
CA GLU A 52 25.80 -15.18 -7.87
C GLU A 52 24.71 -16.25 -7.84
N ALA A 53 24.95 -17.31 -7.07
CA ALA A 53 23.90 -18.26 -6.73
C ALA A 53 22.82 -17.52 -5.92
N THR A 54 21.56 -17.95 -6.05
CA THR A 54 20.43 -17.35 -5.32
C THR A 54 19.93 -18.28 -4.21
N PRO A 55 20.71 -18.54 -3.14
CA PRO A 55 20.27 -19.38 -2.05
C PRO A 55 19.06 -18.74 -1.35
N GLY A 56 18.04 -19.55 -1.04
CA GLY A 56 16.84 -19.09 -0.36
C GLY A 56 15.86 -18.30 -1.23
N ALA A 57 15.90 -18.44 -2.57
CA ALA A 57 14.92 -17.85 -3.45
C ALA A 57 13.50 -18.33 -3.10
N GLY A 58 12.60 -17.38 -2.84
CA GLY A 58 11.23 -17.64 -2.42
C GLY A 58 10.19 -17.17 -3.45
N PRO A 59 8.90 -17.45 -3.21
CA PRO A 59 7.83 -17.09 -4.15
C PRO A 59 7.62 -15.58 -4.30
N TRP A 60 8.20 -14.76 -3.42
CA TRP A 60 8.07 -13.29 -3.41
C TRP A 60 9.36 -12.57 -3.83
N GLY A 61 10.38 -13.30 -4.25
CA GLY A 61 11.66 -12.71 -4.66
C GLY A 61 12.84 -13.19 -3.82
N SER A 62 14.01 -12.69 -4.20
CA SER A 62 15.28 -12.81 -3.47
C SER A 62 16.00 -11.48 -3.59
N TYR A 63 16.77 -11.10 -2.57
CA TYR A 63 17.53 -9.84 -2.57
C TYR A 63 18.56 -9.73 -3.69
N LEU A 64 19.02 -10.86 -4.23
CA LEU A 64 19.97 -10.90 -5.34
C LEU A 64 19.28 -10.78 -6.71
N CYS A 65 17.95 -10.68 -6.77
CA CYS A 65 17.20 -10.68 -8.01
C CYS A 65 16.32 -9.44 -8.14
N ASP A 66 15.94 -9.14 -9.38
CA ASP A 66 14.86 -8.23 -9.70
C ASP A 66 13.52 -8.90 -9.34
N ALA A 67 12.45 -8.13 -9.29
CA ALA A 67 11.18 -8.54 -8.70
C ALA A 67 10.40 -9.53 -9.59
N PRO A 68 9.87 -10.63 -9.01
CA PRO A 68 8.93 -11.50 -9.70
C PRO A 68 7.54 -10.88 -9.84
N TRP A 69 6.75 -11.40 -10.76
CA TRP A 69 5.39 -10.92 -11.00
C TRP A 69 4.50 -11.00 -9.75
N SER A 70 4.70 -12.04 -8.93
CA SER A 70 4.01 -12.21 -7.64
C SER A 70 4.25 -11.02 -6.70
N LEU A 71 5.47 -10.49 -6.62
CA LEU A 71 5.80 -9.32 -5.79
C LEU A 71 5.15 -8.06 -6.37
N LEU A 72 5.31 -7.78 -7.67
CA LEU A 72 4.71 -6.59 -8.30
C LEU A 72 3.19 -6.57 -8.13
N SER A 73 2.52 -7.69 -8.41
CA SER A 73 1.07 -7.79 -8.29
C SER A 73 0.58 -7.61 -6.86
N SER A 74 1.29 -8.17 -5.87
CA SER A 74 0.98 -7.96 -4.45
C SER A 74 1.15 -6.50 -4.03
N ALA A 75 2.19 -5.81 -4.51
CA ALA A 75 2.44 -4.40 -4.20
C ALA A 75 1.31 -3.51 -4.74
N VAL A 76 0.88 -3.74 -5.99
CA VAL A 76 -0.26 -3.03 -6.60
C VAL A 76 -1.55 -3.30 -5.85
N LEU A 77 -1.79 -4.54 -5.42
CA LEU A 77 -2.96 -4.89 -4.61
C LEU A 77 -2.93 -4.18 -3.25
N ALA A 78 -1.75 -4.05 -2.63
CA ALA A 78 -1.59 -3.34 -1.35
C ALA A 78 -1.84 -1.83 -1.46
N MET A 79 -1.61 -1.22 -2.63
CA MET A 79 -1.92 0.19 -2.88
C MET A 79 -3.42 0.45 -3.07
N ARG A 80 -4.24 -0.58 -3.27
CA ARG A 80 -5.69 -0.38 -3.42
C ARG A 80 -6.29 0.16 -2.13
N PRO A 81 -7.25 1.10 -2.22
CA PRO A 81 -7.94 1.60 -1.05
C PRO A 81 -8.61 0.43 -0.32
N PRO A 82 -8.55 0.40 1.03
CA PRO A 82 -9.27 -0.60 1.78
C PRO A 82 -10.77 -0.46 1.48
N PRO A 83 -11.55 -1.56 1.61
CA PRO A 83 -13.00 -1.49 1.47
C PRO A 83 -13.57 -0.40 2.38
N PRO A 84 -14.70 0.23 2.00
CA PRO A 84 -15.34 1.26 2.80
C PRO A 84 -15.65 0.70 4.18
N ARG A 85 -14.83 1.07 5.16
CA ARG A 85 -15.20 0.95 6.57
C ARG A 85 -16.20 2.06 6.82
N HIS A 86 -17.27 1.80 7.58
CA HIS A 86 -18.15 2.84 8.08
C HIS A 86 -17.30 3.88 8.83
N ARG A 87 -16.88 4.93 8.12
CA ARG A 87 -16.15 6.06 8.68
C ARG A 87 -17.21 6.96 9.29
N GLY A 88 -17.55 6.70 10.55
CA GLY A 88 -18.01 7.80 11.40
C GLY A 88 -16.94 8.90 11.37
N CYS A 89 -17.36 10.16 11.53
CA CYS A 89 -16.46 11.30 11.63
C CYS A 89 -15.29 10.94 12.56
N VAL A 90 -14.07 10.92 12.01
CA VAL A 90 -12.86 10.71 12.79
C VAL A 90 -12.73 11.93 13.68
N SER A 91 -13.18 11.81 14.92
CA SER A 91 -12.70 12.70 15.97
C SER A 91 -11.20 12.49 16.02
N SER A 92 -10.46 13.56 15.76
CA SER A 92 -9.01 13.61 15.90
C SER A 92 -8.63 13.44 17.37
N SER A 93 -8.79 12.24 17.93
CA SER A 93 -8.05 11.82 19.11
C SER A 93 -6.85 11.04 18.62
N ALA A 94 -5.77 11.79 18.51
CA ALA A 94 -4.44 11.28 18.22
C ALA A 94 -4.07 10.10 19.14
N ALA A 95 -3.29 9.19 18.55
CA ALA A 95 -2.17 8.51 19.19
C ALA A 95 -2.41 7.80 20.53
N SER A 96 -2.69 6.50 20.44
CA SER A 96 -1.98 5.48 21.23
C SER A 96 -2.39 4.10 20.71
N ARG A 97 -1.60 3.55 19.79
CA ARG A 97 -1.58 2.11 19.56
C ARG A 97 -0.22 1.66 20.04
N SER A 98 -0.14 1.38 21.34
CA SER A 98 1.00 0.70 21.95
C SER A 98 1.27 -0.58 21.18
N ARG A 99 2.46 -0.68 20.60
CA ARG A 99 3.09 -1.97 20.34
C ARG A 99 3.33 -2.63 21.71
N GLY A 100 3.19 -3.95 21.76
CA GLY A 100 3.27 -4.76 22.98
C GLY A 100 4.62 -4.70 23.68
#